data_AF-A0A5B8KWE8-F1
#
_entry.id   AF-A0A5B8KWE8-F1
#
_cell.length_a   1.000
_cell.length_b   1.000
_cell.length_c   1.000
_cell.angle_alpha   90.00
_cell.angle_beta   90.00
_cell.angle_gamma   90.00
#
_symmetry.space_group_name_H-M   'P 1'
#
loop_
_entity.id
_entity.type
_entity.pdbx_description
1 polymer ?
#
loop_
_entity_poly.entity_id
_entity_poly.type
_entity_poly.pdbx_seq_one_letter_code
_entity_poly.pdbx_strand_id
1 'polypeptide(L)'
;MQTSLCFMLEAEGHTVRVVDALRDAAELTDYDCVIVDHKLIGKSPLRLGELAALARPVVLLVDQRKDFSIPEVIRFVEKPLLGRSVIEAVGSALARR
;
A
#
# COMPACT_ATOMS: atom_id res chain seq x y z
N MET A 1 -1.49 10.73 -10.78
CA MET A 1 -2.23 10.46 -9.53
C MET A 1 -1.31 10.21 -8.32
N GLN A 2 0.00 10.02 -8.54
CA GLN A 2 0.99 9.77 -7.48
C GLN A 2 1.22 11.02 -6.60
N THR A 3 1.25 12.20 -7.24
CA THR A 3 1.63 13.48 -6.60
C THR A 3 0.66 13.89 -5.50
N SER A 4 -0.65 13.76 -5.70
CA SER A 4 -1.66 14.15 -4.70
C SER A 4 -1.57 13.30 -3.43
N LEU A 5 -1.30 12.00 -3.56
CA LEU A 5 -1.16 11.10 -2.41
C LEU A 5 0.09 11.44 -1.58
N CYS A 6 1.19 11.74 -2.26
CA CYS A 6 2.44 12.13 -1.61
C CYS A 6 2.24 13.40 -0.80
N PHE A 7 1.67 14.44 -1.43
CA PHE A 7 1.37 15.70 -0.75
C PHE A 7 0.52 15.52 0.51
N MET A 8 -0.51 14.68 0.46
CA MET A 8 -1.37 14.43 1.62
C MET A 8 -0.62 13.72 2.75
N LEU A 9 0.14 12.66 2.43
CA LEU A 9 0.89 11.91 3.44
C LEU A 9 2.04 12.75 4.04
N GLU A 10 2.69 13.58 3.23
CA GLU A 10 3.71 14.53 3.71
C GLU A 10 3.10 15.61 4.61
N ALA A 11 1.89 16.10 4.30
CA ALA A 11 1.18 17.05 5.15
C ALA A 11 0.81 16.46 6.53
N GLU A 12 0.60 15.14 6.60
CA GLU A 12 0.40 14.40 7.87
C GLU A 12 1.73 14.08 8.59
N GLY A 13 2.87 14.53 8.07
CA GLY A 13 4.19 14.37 8.69
C GLY A 13 4.93 13.09 8.31
N HIS A 14 4.47 12.36 7.29
CA HIS A 14 5.17 11.17 6.80
C HIS A 14 6.25 11.53 5.77
N THR A 15 7.41 10.87 5.84
CA THR A 15 8.38 10.90 4.73
C THR A 15 7.96 9.92 3.65
N VAL A 16 7.60 10.42 2.47
CA VAL A 16 7.12 9.60 1.36
C VAL A 16 8.22 9.41 0.32
N ARG A 17 8.46 8.17 -0.08
CA ARG A 17 9.30 7.86 -1.24
C ARG A 17 8.49 7.18 -2.32
N VAL A 18 8.54 7.79 -3.50
CA VAL A 18 7.86 7.30 -4.68
C VAL A 18 8.79 6.40 -5.47
N VAL A 19 8.29 5.24 -5.89
CA VAL A 19 8.99 4.31 -6.77
C VAL A 19 8.06 3.94 -7.93
N ASP A 20 8.61 3.88 -9.14
CA ASP A 20 7.83 3.62 -10.36
C ASP A 20 7.62 2.13 -10.65
N ALA A 21 8.32 1.27 -9.90
CA ALA A 21 8.24 -0.18 -10.02
C ALA A 21 8.20 -0.83 -8.64
N LEU A 22 7.53 -1.99 -8.55
CA LEU A 22 7.55 -2.82 -7.36
C LEU A 22 8.97 -3.35 -7.15
N ARG A 23 9.58 -2.98 -6.02
CA ARG A 23 10.90 -3.47 -5.61
C ARG A 23 10.79 -4.83 -4.95
N ASP A 24 11.93 -5.50 -4.81
CA ASP A 24 12.01 -6.75 -4.09
C ASP A 24 11.64 -6.54 -2.61
N ALA A 25 11.04 -7.57 -2.00
CA ALA A 25 10.58 -7.52 -0.62
C ALA A 25 11.68 -7.09 0.37
N ALA A 26 12.94 -7.47 0.11
CA ALA A 26 14.09 -7.08 0.92
C ALA A 26 14.30 -5.55 0.96
N GLU A 27 14.14 -4.86 -0.16
CA GLU A 27 14.27 -3.40 -0.25
C GLU A 27 13.09 -2.65 0.40
N LEU A 28 11.98 -3.35 0.65
CA LEU A 28 10.80 -2.76 1.27
C LEU A 28 10.86 -2.76 2.80
N THR A 29 11.84 -3.44 3.39
CA THR A 29 11.98 -3.57 4.86
C THR A 29 12.38 -2.27 5.57
N ASP A 30 13.00 -1.34 4.84
CA ASP A 30 13.40 -0.01 5.32
C ASP A 30 12.21 0.95 5.49
N TYR A 31 11.03 0.60 4.98
CA TYR A 31 9.83 1.43 5.09
C TYR A 31 8.94 0.98 6.26
N ASP A 32 8.35 1.94 6.95
CA ASP A 32 7.40 1.64 8.01
C ASP A 32 6.02 1.20 7.50
N CYS A 33 5.67 1.58 6.27
CA CYS A 33 4.45 1.19 5.58
C CYS A 33 4.68 1.24 4.06
N VAL A 34 4.12 0.28 3.32
CA VAL A 34 4.23 0.21 1.86
C VAL A 34 2.85 0.39 1.23
N ILE A 35 2.73 1.30 0.27
CA ILE A 35 1.49 1.51 -0.49
C ILE A 35 1.74 1.02 -1.92
N VAL A 36 0.93 0.08 -2.41
CA VAL A 36 1.09 -0.51 -3.74
C VAL A 36 -0.18 -0.36 -4.56
N ASP A 37 -0.06 0.08 -5.81
CA ASP A 37 -1.18 0.03 -6.75
C ASP A 37 -1.36 -1.39 -7.30
N HIS A 38 -2.57 -1.94 -7.25
CA HIS A 38 -2.87 -3.26 -7.81
C HIS A 38 -2.48 -3.39 -9.29
N LYS A 39 -2.42 -2.27 -10.04
CA LYS A 39 -1.94 -2.26 -11.44
C LYS A 39 -0.48 -2.72 -11.58
N LEU A 40 0.35 -2.53 -10.54
CA LEU A 40 1.74 -2.99 -10.51
C LEU A 40 1.88 -4.48 -10.18
N ILE A 41 0.89 -5.05 -9.49
CA ILE A 41 0.86 -6.46 -9.09
C ILE A 41 0.15 -7.31 -10.16
N GLY A 42 -0.81 -6.72 -10.88
CA GLY A 42 -1.72 -7.44 -11.75
C GLY A 42 -2.52 -8.49 -10.96
N LYS A 43 -2.98 -9.56 -11.61
CA LYS A 43 -3.69 -10.68 -10.96
C LYS A 43 -2.76 -11.76 -10.39
N SER A 44 -1.51 -11.42 -10.05
CA SER A 44 -0.52 -12.40 -9.61
C SER A 44 -0.67 -12.74 -8.11
N PRO A 45 -1.14 -13.95 -7.75
CA PRO A 45 -1.24 -14.34 -6.35
C PRO A 45 0.13 -14.50 -5.68
N LEU A 46 1.18 -14.83 -6.45
CA LEU A 46 2.55 -14.93 -5.93
C LEU A 46 3.05 -13.59 -5.39
N ARG A 47 2.90 -12.52 -6.18
CA ARG A 47 3.28 -11.15 -5.79
C ARG A 47 2.50 -10.66 -4.57
N LEU A 48 1.22 -11.02 -4.48
CA LEU A 48 0.40 -10.69 -3.33
C LEU A 48 0.83 -11.46 -2.08
N GLY A 49 1.24 -12.72 -2.23
CA GLY A 49 1.85 -13.52 -1.17
C GLY A 49 3.18 -12.96 -0.68
N GLU A 50 4.05 -12.50 -1.59
CA GLU A 50 5.31 -11.81 -1.25
C GLU A 50 5.06 -10.55 -0.41
N LEU A 51 4.07 -9.75 -0.79
CA LEU A 51 3.67 -8.57 -0.02
C LEU A 51 3.06 -8.93 1.33
N ALA A 52 2.27 -10.00 1.41
CA ALA A 52 1.70 -10.48 2.66
C ALA A 52 2.76 -11.04 3.62
N ALA A 53 3.87 -11.56 3.08
CA ALA A 53 5.00 -12.07 3.86
C ALA A 53 5.93 -10.96 4.38
N LEU A 54 5.73 -9.70 3.97
CA LEU A 54 6.50 -8.59 4.51
C LEU A 54 6.22 -8.42 6.01
N ALA A 55 7.27 -8.26 6.81
CA ALA A 55 7.17 -7.89 8.22
C ALA A 55 6.76 -6.42 8.43
N ARG A 56 6.24 -5.77 7.38
CA ARG A 56 5.85 -4.37 7.34
C ARG A 56 4.41 -4.27 6.86
N PRO A 57 3.62 -3.33 7.40
CA PRO A 57 2.27 -3.09 6.92
C PRO A 57 2.22 -2.73 5.44
N VAL A 58 1.29 -3.36 4.71
CA VAL A 58 1.05 -3.11 3.29
C VAL A 58 -0.38 -2.61 3.09
N VAL A 59 -0.51 -1.52 2.32
CA VAL A 59 -1.78 -0.94 1.85
C VAL A 59 -1.86 -1.11 0.34
N LEU A 60 -2.82 -1.91 -0.12
CA LEU A 60 -3.08 -2.19 -1.52
C LEU A 60 -4.18 -1.27 -2.07
N LEU A 61 -3.87 -0.48 -3.10
CA LEU A 61 -4.85 0.35 -3.81
C LEU A 61 -5.49 -0.45 -4.93
N VAL A 62 -6.78 -0.77 -4.79
CA VAL A 62 -7.54 -1.57 -5.76
C VAL A 62 -8.58 -0.71 -6.49
N ASP A 63 -8.88 -1.06 -7.74
CA ASP A 63 -9.99 -0.43 -8.47
C ASP A 63 -11.35 -1.01 -8.00
N GLN A 64 -11.44 -2.33 -7.74
CA GLN A 64 -12.61 -3.00 -7.15
C GLN A 64 -12.18 -4.22 -6.30
N ARG A 65 -12.78 -4.40 -5.11
CA ARG A 65 -12.45 -5.52 -4.20
C ARG A 65 -12.73 -6.92 -4.78
N LYS A 66 -13.75 -7.04 -5.64
CA LYS A 66 -14.17 -8.33 -6.22
C LYS A 66 -13.13 -8.99 -7.13
N ASP A 67 -12.11 -8.24 -7.55
CA ASP A 67 -11.11 -8.71 -8.49
C ASP A 67 -9.95 -9.45 -7.81
N PHE A 68 -9.91 -9.49 -6.48
CA PHE A 68 -8.78 -10.02 -5.71
C PHE A 68 -9.19 -10.83 -4.48
N SER A 69 -8.54 -11.99 -4.28
CA SER A 69 -8.49 -12.66 -2.98
C SER A 69 -7.34 -12.06 -2.18
N ILE A 70 -7.62 -11.01 -1.41
CA ILE A 70 -6.61 -10.26 -0.66
C ILE A 70 -6.38 -10.96 0.70
N PRO A 71 -5.13 -11.33 1.04
CA PRO A 71 -4.79 -11.86 2.35
C PRO A 71 -5.25 -10.92 3.46
N GLU A 72 -5.77 -11.46 4.57
CA GLU A 72 -6.29 -10.65 5.69
C GLU A 72 -5.26 -9.71 6.32
N VAL A 73 -3.98 -10.05 6.18
CA VAL A 73 -2.85 -9.24 6.65
C VAL A 73 -2.61 -7.97 5.82
N ILE A 74 -3.12 -7.92 4.58
CA ILE A 74 -2.99 -6.76 3.70
C ILE A 74 -4.22 -5.87 3.85
N ARG A 75 -4.00 -4.60 4.16
CA ARG A 75 -5.07 -3.59 4.08
C ARG A 75 -5.27 -3.20 2.63
N PHE A 76 -6.50 -2.91 2.24
CA PHE A 76 -6.79 -2.39 0.91
C PHE A 76 -7.63 -1.13 0.98
N VAL A 77 -7.46 -0.27 -0.02
CA VAL A 77 -8.24 0.94 -0.22
C VAL A 77 -8.76 0.94 -1.65
N GLU A 78 -10.07 1.10 -1.81
CA GLU A 78 -10.70 1.21 -3.13
C GLU A 78 -10.59 2.64 -3.68
N LYS A 79 -10.22 2.76 -4.96
CA LYS A 79 -10.25 4.02 -5.70
C LYS A 79 -11.71 4.40 -6.03
N PRO A 80 -12.05 5.71 -6.17
CA PRO A 80 -11.18 6.88 -6.25
C PRO A 80 -10.93 7.60 -4.90
N LEU A 81 -11.51 7.13 -3.79
CA LEU A 81 -11.55 7.82 -2.50
C LEU A 81 -10.22 7.69 -1.72
N LEU A 82 -9.10 8.07 -2.36
CA LEU A 82 -7.76 7.85 -1.83
C LEU A 82 -7.31 8.83 -0.75
N GLY A 83 -7.96 9.98 -0.58
CA GLY A 83 -7.46 11.01 0.34
C GLY A 83 -7.47 10.56 1.80
N ARG A 84 -8.63 10.67 2.43
CA ARG A 84 -8.78 10.32 3.84
C ARG A 84 -8.63 8.82 4.10
N SER A 85 -9.14 7.97 3.20
CA SER A 85 -9.10 6.51 3.37
C SER A 85 -7.68 5.95 3.38
N VAL A 86 -6.75 6.52 2.60
CA VAL A 86 -5.34 6.07 2.64
C VAL A 86 -4.65 6.56 3.90
N ILE A 87 -4.87 7.81 4.32
CA ILE A 87 -4.33 8.33 5.58
C ILE A 87 -4.79 7.45 6.75
N GLU A 88 -6.09 7.16 6.84
CA GLU A 88 -6.64 6.29 7.89
C GLU A 88 -6.09 4.86 7.80
N ALA A 89 -5.93 4.31 6.60
CA ALA A 89 -5.36 2.98 6.40
C ALA A 89 -3.89 2.92 6.84
N VAL A 90 -3.08 3.93 6.49
CA VAL A 90 -1.67 4.06 6.88
C VAL A 90 -1.56 4.26 8.39
N GLY A 91 -2.31 5.19 8.98
CA GLY A 91 -2.32 5.42 10.43
C GLY A 91 -2.72 4.17 11.21
N SER A 92 -3.78 3.48 10.77
CA SER A 92 -4.23 2.21 11.39
C SER A 92 -3.28 1.04 11.17
N ALA A 93 -2.43 1.10 10.14
CA ALA A 93 -1.42 0.10 9.84
C ALA A 93 -0.17 0.32 10.71
N LEU A 94 0.25 1.58 10.89
CA LEU A 94 1.38 1.96 11.74
C LEU A 94 1.08 1.80 13.24
N ALA A 95 -0.17 2.05 13.67
CA ALA A 95 -0.57 1.95 15.08
C ALA A 95 -0.66 0.51 15.62
N ARG A 96 -0.60 -0.51 14.76
CA ARG A 96 -0.67 -1.94 15.15
C ARG A 96 0.70 -2.60 15.34
N ARG A 97 1.78 -1.81 15.47
CA ARG A 97 3.12 -2.31 15.79
C ARG A 97 3.27 -2.68 17.26
#